data_AF-A0A8R1E7C4-F1
#
_entry.id   AF-A0A8R1E7C4-F1
#
_cell.length_a   1.000
_cell.length_b   1.000
_cell.length_c   1.000
_cell.angle_alpha   90.00
_cell.angle_beta   90.00
_cell.angle_gamma   90.00
#
_symmetry.space_group_name_H-M   'P 1'
#
loop_
_entity.id
_entity.type
_entity.pdbx_description
1 polymer ?
#
loop_
_entity_poly.entity_id
_entity_poly.type
_entity_poly.pdbx_seq_one_letter_code
_entity_poly.pdbx_strand_id
1 'polypeptide(L)'
;MLEGEHLDALKKDHIGRIEQNAKDYVNRLWDLAKKDRDKYAAVEELIESVKAQTTEDFHDYVDTVFFAHRAVRHGYDEDSPTWDFANSVFFTTTMLTSIGYGYVAPSTFGGRLFGVIYCLIGIPLTLVTVANVAKFLSESIFFLHYEIWNKCLEWKARRKGVVEVDPAQPMFGDDENEEEILDRVKLVRFPPLTVFMFVFVYGCLAAAVVRYWETWTYVESLYFIFISILTV
;
A
#
# COMPACT_ATOMS: atom_id res chain seq x y z
N MET A 1 21.72 -6.76 3.97
CA MET A 1 22.94 -7.09 3.20
C MET A 1 22.63 -7.80 1.88
N LEU A 2 21.64 -8.71 1.83
CA LEU A 2 21.18 -9.36 0.58
C LEU A 2 20.63 -8.39 -0.48
N GLU A 3 19.98 -7.31 -0.06
CA GLU A 3 19.41 -6.30 -0.97
C GLU A 3 20.50 -5.52 -1.72
N GLY A 4 21.67 -5.33 -1.12
CA GLY A 4 22.79 -4.60 -1.72
C GLY A 4 23.51 -5.37 -2.82
N GLU A 5 23.78 -6.66 -2.61
CA GLU A 5 24.40 -7.51 -3.65
C GLU A 5 23.49 -7.72 -4.86
N HIS A 6 22.18 -7.83 -4.63
CA HIS A 6 21.20 -7.92 -5.71
C HIS A 6 21.15 -6.63 -6.53
N LEU A 7 21.10 -5.46 -5.86
CA LEU A 7 21.15 -4.16 -6.51
C LEU A 7 22.42 -3.94 -7.34
N ASP A 8 23.58 -4.37 -6.84
CA ASP A 8 24.85 -4.23 -7.56
C ASP A 8 24.92 -5.13 -8.82
N ALA A 9 24.40 -6.35 -8.74
CA ALA A 9 24.30 -7.25 -9.88
C ALA A 9 23.35 -6.69 -10.96
N LEU A 10 22.18 -6.18 -10.54
CA LEU A 10 21.14 -5.62 -11.40
C LEU A 10 21.61 -4.32 -12.08
N LYS A 11 22.34 -3.49 -11.34
CA LYS A 11 23.00 -2.29 -11.90
C LYS A 11 24.06 -2.65 -12.94
N LYS A 12 24.86 -3.69 -12.70
CA LYS A 12 25.89 -4.14 -13.64
C LYS A 12 25.28 -4.69 -14.94
N ASP A 13 24.20 -5.45 -14.84
CA ASP A 13 23.48 -5.97 -16.00
C ASP A 13 22.90 -4.84 -16.86
N HIS A 14 22.18 -3.90 -16.23
CA HIS A 14 21.62 -2.75 -16.93
C HIS A 14 22.67 -1.86 -17.61
N ILE A 15 23.80 -1.60 -16.94
CA ILE A 15 24.91 -0.84 -17.56
C ILE A 15 25.45 -1.58 -18.79
N GLY A 16 25.59 -2.91 -18.71
CA GLY A 16 26.03 -3.73 -19.84
C GLY A 16 25.07 -3.63 -21.03
N ARG A 17 23.76 -3.73 -20.79
CA ARG A 17 22.72 -3.60 -21.82
C ARG A 17 22.72 -2.21 -22.48
N ILE A 18 22.83 -1.14 -21.69
CA ILE A 18 22.95 0.23 -22.20
C ILE A 18 24.18 0.38 -23.11
N GLU A 19 25.33 -0.13 -22.67
CA GLU A 19 26.57 -0.02 -23.42
C GLU A 19 26.49 -0.78 -24.76
N GLN A 20 25.85 -1.93 -24.78
CA GLN A 20 25.64 -2.71 -25.99
C GLN A 20 24.68 -1.99 -26.96
N ASN A 21 23.51 -1.55 -26.49
CA ASN A 21 22.54 -0.85 -27.34
C ASN A 21 23.11 0.48 -27.88
N ALA A 22 23.93 1.19 -27.09
CA ALA A 22 24.65 2.38 -27.56
C ALA A 22 25.59 2.05 -28.73
N LYS A 23 26.36 0.95 -28.62
CA LYS A 23 27.28 0.50 -29.67
C LYS A 23 26.52 0.11 -30.93
N ASP A 24 25.43 -0.64 -30.80
CA ASP A 24 24.63 -1.10 -31.93
C ASP A 24 23.99 0.08 -32.67
N TYR A 25 23.45 1.06 -31.94
CA TYR A 25 22.92 2.31 -32.52
C TYR A 25 23.99 3.09 -33.30
N VAL A 26 25.16 3.30 -32.71
CA VAL A 26 26.27 4.04 -33.35
C VAL A 26 26.80 3.30 -34.58
N ASN A 27 26.93 1.97 -34.52
CA ASN A 27 27.38 1.16 -35.65
C ASN A 27 26.39 1.23 -36.81
N ARG A 28 25.09 1.15 -36.53
CA ARG A 28 24.05 1.24 -37.55
C ARG A 28 23.97 2.62 -38.20
N LEU A 29 24.09 3.69 -37.40
CA LEU A 29 24.25 5.05 -37.91
C LEU A 29 25.44 5.15 -38.88
N TRP A 30 26.58 4.60 -38.48
CA TRP A 30 27.81 4.63 -39.29
C TRP A 30 27.65 3.84 -40.60
N ASP A 31 27.04 2.66 -40.56
CA ASP A 31 26.80 1.81 -41.72
C ASP A 31 25.85 2.46 -42.72
N LEU A 32 24.76 3.07 -42.24
CA LEU A 32 23.81 3.80 -43.09
C LEU A 32 24.47 5.02 -43.72
N ALA A 33 25.19 5.81 -42.92
CA ALA A 33 25.91 6.98 -43.42
C ALA A 33 26.92 6.61 -44.51
N LYS A 34 27.61 5.48 -44.37
CA LYS A 34 28.60 5.01 -45.36
C LYS A 34 27.96 4.40 -46.60
N LYS A 35 26.91 3.59 -46.43
CA LYS A 35 26.21 2.89 -47.52
C LYS A 35 25.45 3.87 -48.42
N ASP A 36 24.82 4.87 -47.83
CA ASP A 36 24.00 5.83 -48.55
C ASP A 36 24.78 7.09 -48.97
N ARG A 37 26.06 7.21 -48.59
CA ARG A 37 26.94 8.33 -48.94
C ARG A 37 26.91 8.67 -50.42
N ASP A 38 27.00 7.66 -51.29
CA ASP A 38 27.08 7.86 -52.74
C ASP A 38 25.70 8.06 -53.40
N LYS A 39 24.60 7.90 -52.66
CA LYS A 39 23.24 8.08 -53.18
C LYS A 39 22.77 9.54 -53.19
N TYR A 40 23.35 10.38 -52.35
CA TYR A 40 22.95 11.78 -52.17
C TYR A 40 24.07 12.71 -52.60
N ALA A 41 23.72 13.79 -53.30
CA ALA A 41 24.70 14.77 -53.76
C ALA A 41 25.06 15.80 -52.67
N ALA A 42 24.10 16.12 -51.81
CA ALA A 42 24.27 17.01 -50.66
C ALA A 42 24.36 16.20 -49.36
N VAL A 43 25.23 16.65 -48.45
CA VAL A 43 25.42 16.00 -47.15
C VAL A 43 24.18 16.17 -46.28
N GLU A 44 23.47 17.29 -46.44
CA GLU A 44 22.24 17.61 -45.72
C GLU A 44 21.13 16.60 -46.02
N GLU A 45 20.95 16.19 -47.27
CA GLU A 45 19.95 15.19 -47.67
C GLU A 45 20.26 13.80 -47.10
N LEU A 46 21.55 13.44 -47.02
CA LEU A 46 22.00 12.20 -46.38
C LEU A 46 21.69 12.23 -44.87
N ILE A 47 21.97 13.35 -44.19
CA ILE A 47 21.71 13.50 -42.76
C ILE A 47 20.21 13.35 -42.46
N GLU A 48 19.34 13.98 -43.27
CA GLU A 48 17.89 13.85 -43.08
C GLU A 48 17.40 12.40 -43.27
N SER A 49 17.90 11.71 -44.30
CA SER A 49 17.56 10.31 -44.57
C SER A 49 18.02 9.38 -43.46
N VAL A 50 19.28 9.51 -43.01
CA VAL A 50 19.83 8.70 -41.92
C VAL A 50 19.07 8.97 -40.63
N LYS A 51 18.81 10.24 -40.31
CA LYS A 51 18.05 10.63 -39.11
C LYS A 51 16.65 10.01 -39.13
N ALA A 52 15.95 10.05 -40.26
CA ALA A 52 14.63 9.44 -40.39
C ALA A 52 14.69 7.92 -40.19
N GLN A 53 15.68 7.24 -40.77
CA GLN A 53 15.83 5.78 -40.67
C GLN A 53 16.27 5.29 -39.28
N THR A 54 17.03 6.08 -38.53
CA THR A 54 17.52 5.70 -37.19
C THR A 54 16.68 6.28 -36.05
N THR A 55 15.59 6.98 -36.35
CA THR A 55 14.72 7.57 -35.31
C THR A 55 14.16 6.49 -34.38
N GLU A 56 13.73 5.34 -34.93
CA GLU A 56 13.20 4.23 -34.15
C GLU A 56 14.26 3.61 -33.23
N ASP A 57 15.47 3.37 -33.74
CA ASP A 57 16.58 2.83 -32.95
C ASP A 57 17.03 3.80 -31.84
N PHE A 58 16.93 5.12 -32.10
CA PHE A 58 17.21 6.13 -31.09
C PHE A 58 16.18 6.08 -29.96
N HIS A 59 14.90 5.92 -30.29
CA HIS A 59 13.85 5.77 -29.28
C HIS A 59 14.06 4.52 -28.44
N ASP A 60 14.41 3.38 -29.05
CA ASP A 60 14.71 2.13 -28.31
C ASP A 60 15.92 2.26 -27.37
N TYR A 61 16.99 2.91 -27.82
CA TYR A 61 18.15 3.22 -26.97
C TYR A 61 17.75 4.10 -25.79
N VAL A 62 16.99 5.17 -26.05
CA VAL A 62 16.53 6.11 -25.04
C VAL A 62 15.63 5.42 -24.01
N ASP A 63 14.68 4.60 -24.45
CA ASP A 63 13.77 3.86 -23.58
C ASP A 63 14.54 2.84 -22.71
N THR A 64 15.54 2.15 -23.27
CA THR A 64 16.42 1.25 -22.52
C THR A 64 17.15 1.99 -21.39
N VAL A 65 17.68 3.18 -21.66
CA VAL A 65 18.39 4.01 -20.67
C VAL A 65 17.43 4.50 -19.58
N PHE A 66 16.24 4.98 -19.97
CA PHE A 66 15.23 5.44 -19.01
C PHE A 66 14.70 4.29 -18.15
N PHE A 67 14.47 3.12 -18.74
CA PHE A 67 14.07 1.90 -18.05
C PHE A 67 15.11 1.50 -17.01
N ALA A 68 16.37 1.36 -17.41
CA ALA A 68 17.46 1.01 -16.52
C ALA A 68 17.62 2.03 -15.37
N HIS A 69 17.51 3.33 -15.67
CA HIS A 69 17.56 4.38 -14.64
C HIS A 69 16.39 4.26 -13.66
N ARG A 70 15.18 3.93 -14.14
CA ARG A 70 14.00 3.73 -13.29
C ARG A 70 14.13 2.47 -12.44
N ALA A 71 14.56 1.37 -13.03
CA ALA A 71 14.76 0.09 -12.37
C ALA A 71 15.80 0.20 -11.23
N VAL A 72 16.93 0.86 -11.48
CA VAL A 72 17.97 1.05 -10.45
C VAL A 72 17.51 2.01 -9.34
N ARG A 73 16.69 3.02 -9.65
CA ARG A 73 16.27 4.02 -8.67
C ARG A 73 15.05 3.60 -7.84
N HIS A 74 14.14 2.84 -8.43
CA HIS A 74 12.87 2.49 -7.83
C HIS A 74 12.69 0.99 -7.59
N GLY A 75 13.54 0.13 -8.16
CA GLY A 75 13.49 -1.33 -7.99
C GLY A 75 12.44 -2.04 -8.85
N TYR A 76 12.08 -1.46 -10.00
CA TYR A 76 10.98 -1.96 -10.83
C TYR A 76 11.59 -2.62 -12.05
N ASP A 77 11.36 -3.92 -12.21
CA ASP A 77 11.79 -4.70 -13.37
C ASP A 77 10.90 -4.36 -14.58
N GLU A 78 10.01 -5.25 -15.04
CA GLU A 78 9.26 -5.10 -16.28
C GLU A 78 7.92 -4.33 -16.14
N ASP A 79 7.29 -4.38 -14.96
CA ASP A 79 6.02 -3.71 -14.69
C ASP A 79 6.23 -2.28 -14.19
N SER A 80 6.64 -1.40 -15.11
CA SER A 80 6.67 0.03 -14.80
C SER A 80 5.25 0.50 -14.45
N PRO A 81 5.07 1.31 -13.40
CA PRO A 81 3.75 1.61 -12.88
C PRO A 81 3.08 2.64 -13.82
N THR A 82 2.15 2.15 -14.61
CA THR A 82 1.37 2.90 -15.61
C THR A 82 0.14 3.55 -14.99
N TRP A 83 -0.32 4.62 -15.62
CA TRP A 83 -1.57 5.29 -15.26
C TRP A 83 -2.78 4.51 -15.78
N ASP A 84 -3.16 3.47 -15.06
CA ASP A 84 -4.43 2.76 -15.26
C ASP A 84 -5.47 3.20 -14.23
N PHE A 85 -6.76 2.87 -14.45
CA PHE A 85 -7.83 3.30 -13.55
C PHE A 85 -7.60 2.82 -12.10
N ALA A 86 -7.21 1.57 -11.92
CA ALA A 86 -6.92 1.01 -10.60
C ALA A 86 -5.76 1.74 -9.92
N ASN A 87 -4.65 1.96 -10.65
CA ASN A 87 -3.48 2.69 -10.16
C ASN A 87 -3.82 4.17 -9.85
N SER A 88 -4.75 4.77 -10.59
CA SER A 88 -5.22 6.14 -10.36
C SER A 88 -6.06 6.26 -9.09
N VAL A 89 -6.94 5.29 -8.83
CA VAL A 89 -7.72 5.22 -7.59
C VAL A 89 -6.79 4.96 -6.41
N PHE A 90 -5.82 4.06 -6.55
CA PHE A 90 -4.81 3.80 -5.53
C PHE A 90 -3.97 5.05 -5.23
N PHE A 91 -3.50 5.75 -6.27
CA PHE A 91 -2.78 7.01 -6.13
C PHE A 91 -3.60 8.06 -5.37
N THR A 92 -4.83 8.34 -5.82
CA THR A 92 -5.68 9.36 -5.16
C THR A 92 -6.00 8.99 -3.71
N THR A 93 -6.29 7.71 -3.44
CA THR A 93 -6.54 7.20 -2.08
C THR A 93 -5.34 7.39 -1.17
N THR A 94 -4.15 6.95 -1.61
CA THR A 94 -2.91 7.05 -0.82
C THR A 94 -2.45 8.50 -0.63
N MET A 95 -2.82 9.39 -1.54
CA MET A 95 -2.58 10.83 -1.42
C MET A 95 -3.52 11.48 -0.39
N LEU A 96 -4.80 11.04 -0.31
CA LEU A 96 -5.75 11.48 0.71
C LEU A 96 -5.41 10.98 2.12
N THR A 97 -4.97 9.72 2.22
CA THR A 97 -4.59 9.11 3.50
C THR A 97 -3.19 9.49 3.96
N SER A 98 -2.49 10.36 3.22
CA SER A 98 -1.11 10.78 3.47
C SER A 98 -0.08 9.64 3.57
N ILE A 99 -0.41 8.44 3.08
CA ILE A 99 0.55 7.32 3.00
C ILE A 99 1.58 7.60 1.90
N GLY A 100 1.11 8.03 0.71
CA GLY A 100 1.98 8.54 -0.34
C GLY A 100 3.13 7.61 -0.77
N TYR A 101 2.88 6.31 -1.01
CA TYR A 101 3.93 5.34 -1.42
C TYR A 101 4.82 5.75 -2.59
N GLY A 102 4.37 6.69 -3.42
CA GLY A 102 5.15 7.16 -4.57
C GLY A 102 5.26 6.15 -5.72
N TYR A 103 4.42 5.10 -5.71
CA TYR A 103 4.33 4.08 -6.76
C TYR A 103 4.07 4.72 -8.14
N VAL A 104 3.12 5.67 -8.21
CA VAL A 104 2.83 6.51 -9.38
C VAL A 104 2.77 7.97 -8.93
N ALA A 105 3.29 8.90 -9.72
CA ALA A 105 3.23 10.33 -9.42
C ALA A 105 3.10 11.20 -10.70
N PRO A 106 2.35 12.30 -10.66
CA PRO A 106 2.15 13.17 -11.82
C PRO A 106 3.46 13.91 -12.17
N SER A 107 3.96 13.68 -13.37
CA SER A 107 5.16 14.35 -13.88
C SER A 107 4.88 15.77 -14.39
N THR A 108 3.65 16.06 -14.84
CA THR A 108 3.24 17.35 -15.40
C THR A 108 2.99 18.41 -14.34
N PHE A 109 3.27 19.67 -14.66
CA PHE A 109 3.01 20.79 -13.75
C PHE A 109 1.51 20.90 -13.36
N GLY A 110 0.61 20.78 -14.35
CA GLY A 110 -0.83 20.84 -14.11
C GLY A 110 -1.33 19.71 -13.21
N GLY A 111 -0.84 18.48 -13.40
CA GLY A 111 -1.18 17.34 -12.54
C GLY A 111 -0.73 17.52 -11.10
N ARG A 112 0.46 18.10 -10.88
CA ARG A 112 0.95 18.43 -9.53
C ARG A 112 0.08 19.50 -8.87
N LEU A 113 -0.24 20.59 -9.58
CA LEU A 113 -1.07 21.66 -9.04
C LEU A 113 -2.48 21.15 -8.67
N PHE A 114 -3.08 20.33 -9.53
CA PHE A 114 -4.35 19.66 -9.23
C PHE A 114 -4.23 18.80 -7.96
N GLY A 115 -3.17 18.02 -7.83
CA GLY A 115 -2.91 17.20 -6.65
C GLY A 115 -2.85 18.01 -5.35
N VAL A 116 -2.18 19.18 -5.37
CA VAL A 116 -2.10 20.07 -4.20
C VAL A 116 -3.50 20.55 -3.78
N ILE A 117 -4.30 21.03 -4.73
CA ILE A 117 -5.67 21.51 -4.45
C ILE A 117 -6.55 20.36 -3.94
N TYR A 118 -6.42 19.19 -4.55
CA TYR A 118 -7.15 17.99 -4.15
C TYR A 118 -6.81 17.57 -2.71
N CYS A 119 -5.53 17.55 -2.32
CA CYS A 119 -5.13 17.24 -0.95
C CYS A 119 -5.62 18.28 0.06
N LEU A 120 -5.58 19.56 -0.29
CA LEU A 120 -5.96 20.66 0.60
C LEU A 120 -7.42 20.54 1.06
N ILE A 121 -8.31 20.13 0.17
CA ILE A 121 -9.73 19.92 0.47
C ILE A 121 -10.00 18.50 0.97
N GLY A 122 -9.32 17.52 0.37
CA GLY A 122 -9.56 16.10 0.60
C GLY A 122 -9.13 15.64 1.99
N ILE A 123 -7.94 16.04 2.46
CA ILE A 123 -7.42 15.59 3.77
C ILE A 123 -8.37 15.98 4.92
N PRO A 124 -8.84 17.24 5.04
CA PRO A 124 -9.83 17.61 6.07
C PRO A 124 -11.12 16.80 5.98
N LEU A 125 -11.63 16.57 4.77
CA LEU A 125 -12.85 15.78 4.57
C LEU A 125 -12.64 14.33 4.99
N THR A 126 -11.51 13.73 4.60
CA THR A 126 -11.13 12.37 4.99
C THR A 126 -11.00 12.27 6.51
N LEU A 127 -10.36 13.23 7.19
CA LEU A 127 -10.25 13.23 8.65
C LEU A 127 -11.62 13.24 9.35
N VAL A 128 -12.57 14.04 8.87
CA VAL A 128 -13.94 14.06 9.42
C VAL A 128 -14.64 12.72 9.20
N THR A 129 -14.52 12.14 8.00
CA THR A 129 -15.12 10.84 7.71
C THR A 129 -14.51 9.73 8.57
N VAL A 130 -13.19 9.71 8.74
CA VAL A 130 -12.48 8.74 9.58
C VAL A 130 -12.90 8.89 11.04
N ALA A 131 -13.06 10.10 11.55
CA ALA A 131 -13.55 10.32 12.91
C ALA A 131 -14.97 9.76 13.13
N ASN A 132 -15.87 9.96 12.16
CA ASN A 132 -17.22 9.40 12.21
C ASN A 132 -17.22 7.87 12.14
N VAL A 133 -16.38 7.29 11.27
CA VAL A 133 -16.21 5.83 11.17
C VAL A 133 -15.61 5.27 12.46
N ALA A 134 -14.61 5.93 13.04
CA ALA A 134 -14.00 5.52 14.31
C ALA A 134 -15.02 5.53 15.45
N LYS A 135 -15.89 6.54 15.51
CA LYS A 135 -17.00 6.58 16.47
C LYS A 135 -17.93 5.39 16.29
N PHE A 136 -18.39 5.13 15.06
CA PHE A 136 -19.25 3.97 14.76
C PHE A 136 -18.59 2.64 15.12
N LEU A 137 -17.29 2.48 14.82
CA LEU A 137 -16.52 1.30 15.19
C LEU A 137 -16.41 1.15 16.71
N SER A 138 -16.21 2.25 17.44
CA SER A 138 -16.14 2.21 18.90
C SER A 138 -17.47 1.74 19.52
N GLU A 139 -18.60 2.29 19.07
CA GLU A 139 -19.94 1.88 19.51
C GLU A 139 -20.20 0.41 19.18
N SER A 140 -19.79 -0.04 17.99
CA SER A 140 -19.90 -1.43 17.56
C SER A 140 -19.07 -2.38 18.43
N ILE A 141 -17.83 -2.00 18.79
CA ILE A 141 -16.96 -2.79 19.68
C ILE A 141 -17.56 -2.87 21.09
N PHE A 142 -18.10 -1.78 21.61
CA PHE A 142 -18.79 -1.79 22.91
C PHE A 142 -19.99 -2.73 22.91
N PHE A 143 -20.81 -2.69 21.85
CA PHE A 143 -21.94 -3.59 21.69
C PHE A 143 -21.50 -5.06 21.61
N LEU A 144 -20.49 -5.38 20.79
CA LEU A 144 -19.92 -6.71 20.69
C LEU A 144 -19.36 -7.20 22.03
N HIS A 145 -18.65 -6.34 22.76
CA HIS A 145 -18.11 -6.66 24.06
C HIS A 145 -19.21 -7.01 25.06
N TYR A 146 -20.28 -6.22 25.09
CA TYR A 146 -21.44 -6.44 25.94
C TYR A 146 -22.14 -7.78 25.62
N GLU A 147 -22.32 -8.10 24.33
CA GLU A 147 -22.96 -9.34 23.91
C GLU A 147 -22.09 -10.58 24.24
N ILE A 148 -20.78 -10.49 24.02
CA ILE A 148 -19.82 -11.54 24.39
C ILE A 148 -19.81 -11.74 25.91
N TRP A 149 -19.86 -10.65 26.68
CA TRP A 149 -19.92 -10.69 28.13
C TRP A 149 -21.17 -11.40 28.64
N ASN A 150 -22.36 -11.02 28.14
CA ASN A 150 -23.61 -11.64 28.53
C ASN A 150 -23.62 -13.15 28.23
N LYS A 151 -23.17 -13.54 27.03
CA LYS A 151 -23.04 -14.96 26.68
C LYS A 151 -22.03 -15.68 27.57
N CYS A 152 -20.92 -15.05 27.91
CA CYS A 152 -19.91 -15.61 28.81
C CYS A 152 -20.47 -15.81 30.23
N LEU A 153 -21.23 -14.84 30.74
CA LEU A 153 -21.88 -14.89 32.05
C LEU A 153 -22.90 -16.03 32.08
N GLU A 154 -23.77 -16.14 31.07
CA GLU A 154 -24.71 -17.26 30.95
C GLU A 154 -23.99 -18.62 30.85
N TRP A 155 -22.87 -18.69 30.12
CA TRP A 155 -22.09 -19.91 30.00
C TRP A 155 -21.43 -20.30 31.33
N LYS A 156 -21.01 -19.31 32.12
CA LYS A 156 -20.43 -19.50 33.46
C LYS A 156 -21.50 -19.89 34.48
N ALA A 157 -22.70 -19.32 34.41
CA ALA A 157 -23.86 -19.71 35.21
C ALA A 157 -24.28 -21.17 34.93
N ARG A 158 -24.32 -21.56 33.65
CA ARG A 158 -24.55 -22.96 33.23
C ARG A 158 -23.46 -23.91 33.74
N ARG A 159 -22.18 -23.50 33.71
CA ARG A 159 -21.06 -24.31 34.23
C ARG A 159 -21.02 -24.40 35.74
N LYS A 160 -21.48 -23.39 36.48
CA LYS A 160 -21.50 -23.40 37.95
C LYS A 160 -22.61 -24.28 38.53
N GLY A 161 -23.58 -24.75 37.72
CA GLY A 161 -24.67 -25.60 38.16
C GLY A 161 -25.48 -24.91 39.26
N VAL A 162 -26.52 -24.17 38.87
CA VAL A 162 -27.37 -23.42 39.81
C VAL A 162 -27.73 -24.29 41.01
N VAL A 163 -27.22 -23.87 42.17
CA VAL A 163 -27.62 -24.32 43.51
C VAL A 163 -29.12 -24.01 43.66
N GLU A 164 -29.88 -24.99 44.14
CA GLU A 164 -31.32 -24.88 44.47
C GLU A 164 -31.63 -23.55 45.18
N VAL A 165 -32.54 -22.76 44.60
CA VAL A 165 -33.04 -21.52 45.22
C VAL A 165 -34.23 -21.89 46.12
N ASP A 166 -34.10 -21.59 47.41
CA ASP A 166 -35.15 -21.77 48.42
C ASP A 166 -36.35 -20.85 48.09
N PRO A 167 -37.58 -21.38 47.96
CA PRO A 167 -38.78 -20.63 47.56
C PRO A 167 -39.23 -19.52 48.54
N ALA A 168 -38.53 -19.32 49.67
CA ALA A 168 -38.88 -18.33 50.67
C ALA A 168 -38.26 -16.93 50.48
N GLN A 169 -37.42 -16.69 49.47
CA GLN A 169 -36.81 -15.37 49.25
C GLN A 169 -37.70 -14.42 48.42
N PRO A 170 -37.93 -13.18 48.88
CA PRO A 170 -38.79 -12.24 48.19
C PRO A 170 -38.21 -11.82 46.83
N MET A 171 -39.07 -11.79 45.82
CA MET A 171 -38.76 -11.54 44.40
C MET A 171 -38.22 -10.12 44.09
N PHE A 172 -38.24 -9.22 45.08
CA PHE A 172 -37.65 -7.88 45.03
C PHE A 172 -36.90 -7.65 46.35
N GLY A 173 -35.62 -8.03 46.39
CA GLY A 173 -34.71 -7.63 47.44
C GLY A 173 -33.91 -6.42 46.99
N ASP A 174 -33.72 -5.43 47.86
CA ASP A 174 -32.81 -4.29 47.69
C ASP A 174 -31.31 -4.69 47.54
N ASP A 175 -31.02 -5.98 47.37
CA ASP A 175 -29.69 -6.52 47.04
C ASP A 175 -29.53 -6.57 45.51
N GLU A 176 -29.37 -5.40 44.86
CA GLU A 176 -28.49 -5.40 43.68
C GLU A 176 -27.09 -5.72 44.22
N ASN A 177 -26.64 -6.97 44.05
CA ASN A 177 -25.35 -7.46 44.55
C ASN A 177 -24.27 -6.40 44.27
N GLU A 178 -23.55 -5.98 45.32
CA GLU A 178 -22.40 -5.07 45.20
C GLU A 178 -21.41 -5.56 44.13
N GLU A 179 -21.37 -6.89 43.91
CA GLU A 179 -20.62 -7.59 42.88
C GLU A 179 -21.11 -7.29 41.44
N GLU A 180 -22.41 -7.12 41.21
CA GLU A 180 -23.01 -6.73 39.92
C GLU A 180 -22.81 -5.23 39.64
N ILE A 181 -22.91 -4.37 40.67
CA ILE A 181 -22.55 -2.95 40.58
C ILE A 181 -21.04 -2.80 40.31
N LEU A 182 -20.19 -3.57 41.01
CA LEU A 182 -18.74 -3.63 40.75
C LEU A 182 -18.41 -4.19 39.37
N ASP A 183 -19.19 -5.14 38.84
CA ASP A 183 -18.99 -5.64 37.47
C ASP A 183 -19.41 -4.61 36.43
N ARG A 184 -20.51 -3.87 36.62
CA ARG A 184 -20.83 -2.71 35.75
C ARG A 184 -19.74 -1.64 35.79
N VAL A 185 -19.17 -1.36 36.97
CA VAL A 185 -18.07 -0.39 37.13
C VAL A 185 -16.76 -0.93 36.56
N LYS A 186 -16.47 -2.23 36.66
CA LYS A 186 -15.32 -2.89 36.01
C LYS A 186 -15.48 -3.00 34.50
N LEU A 187 -16.69 -3.13 33.98
CA LEU A 187 -17.01 -3.16 32.55
C LEU A 187 -16.54 -1.88 31.84
N VAL A 188 -16.63 -0.74 32.53
CA VAL A 188 -16.07 0.55 32.06
C VAL A 188 -14.53 0.53 32.02
N ARG A 189 -13.87 -0.38 32.75
CA ARG A 189 -12.40 -0.52 32.87
C ARG A 189 -11.79 -1.63 32.00
N PHE A 190 -12.61 -2.52 31.42
CA PHE A 190 -12.23 -3.52 30.41
C PHE A 190 -12.10 -3.08 28.93
N PRO A 191 -12.37 -1.83 28.48
CA PRO A 191 -12.23 -1.44 27.07
C PRO A 191 -10.83 -1.60 26.46
N PRO A 192 -9.72 -1.30 27.16
CA PRO A 192 -8.41 -1.25 26.50
C PRO A 192 -7.94 -2.61 25.97
N LEU A 193 -8.16 -3.68 26.73
CA LEU A 193 -7.73 -5.03 26.33
C LEU A 193 -8.56 -5.59 25.18
N THR A 194 -9.87 -5.35 25.18
CA THR A 194 -10.76 -5.78 24.09
C THR A 194 -10.41 -5.06 22.80
N VAL A 195 -10.18 -3.75 22.85
CA VAL A 195 -9.75 -2.96 21.69
C VAL A 195 -8.37 -3.43 21.20
N PHE A 196 -7.41 -3.64 22.10
CA PHE A 196 -6.09 -4.14 21.76
C PHE A 196 -6.15 -5.51 21.05
N MET A 197 -6.94 -6.45 21.60
CA MET A 197 -7.13 -7.76 20.98
C MET A 197 -7.78 -7.66 19.60
N PHE A 198 -8.78 -6.79 19.43
CA PHE A 198 -9.42 -6.57 18.14
C PHE A 198 -8.42 -6.02 17.10
N VAL A 199 -7.63 -5.02 17.46
CA VAL A 199 -6.59 -4.44 16.60
C VAL A 199 -5.51 -5.47 16.27
N PHE A 200 -5.07 -6.26 17.25
CA PHE A 200 -4.07 -7.31 17.06
C PHE A 200 -4.56 -8.38 16.09
N VAL A 201 -5.78 -8.89 16.26
CA VAL A 201 -6.39 -9.87 15.36
C VAL A 201 -6.56 -9.28 13.96
N TYR A 202 -7.02 -8.04 13.84
CA TYR A 202 -7.12 -7.35 12.56
C TYR A 202 -5.77 -7.26 11.83
N GLY A 203 -4.70 -6.87 12.54
CA GLY A 203 -3.35 -6.82 11.97
C GLY A 203 -2.84 -8.19 11.54
N CYS A 204 -3.06 -9.23 12.35
CA CYS A 204 -2.66 -10.59 12.00
C CYS A 204 -3.41 -11.14 10.77
N LEU A 205 -4.72 -10.88 10.67
CA LEU A 205 -5.54 -11.27 9.53
C LEU A 205 -5.13 -10.52 8.27
N ALA A 206 -4.90 -9.21 8.37
CA ALA A 206 -4.42 -8.40 7.25
C ALA A 206 -3.08 -8.95 6.73
N ALA A 207 -2.14 -9.30 7.62
CA ALA A 207 -0.85 -9.86 7.23
C ALA A 207 -0.99 -11.24 6.57
N ALA A 208 -1.94 -12.06 7.04
CA ALA A 208 -2.24 -13.33 6.40
C ALA A 208 -2.82 -13.16 4.99
N VAL A 209 -3.68 -12.15 4.78
CA VAL A 209 -4.22 -11.82 3.45
C VAL A 209 -3.10 -11.32 2.53
N VAL A 210 -2.26 -10.39 2.98
CA VAL A 210 -1.13 -9.89 2.18
C VAL A 210 -0.21 -11.04 1.80
N ARG A 211 0.13 -11.92 2.72
CA ARG A 211 0.92 -13.13 2.42
C ARG A 211 0.24 -14.10 1.44
N TYR A 212 -1.10 -14.11 1.38
CA TYR A 212 -1.82 -14.96 0.43
C TYR A 212 -1.77 -14.39 -1.00
N TRP A 213 -1.77 -13.06 -1.13
CA TRP A 213 -1.74 -12.37 -2.42
C TRP A 213 -0.32 -12.12 -2.92
N GLU A 214 0.57 -11.76 -2.01
CA GLU A 214 1.97 -11.45 -2.26
C GLU A 214 2.87 -12.60 -1.79
N THR A 215 3.97 -12.83 -2.50
CA THR A 215 4.94 -13.89 -2.16
C THR A 215 5.79 -13.59 -0.91
N TRP A 216 5.46 -12.52 -0.19
CA TRP A 216 6.22 -12.02 0.96
C TRP A 216 6.13 -12.95 2.18
N THR A 217 7.16 -12.89 3.01
CA THR A 217 7.14 -13.55 4.32
C THR A 217 6.17 -12.85 5.26
N TYR A 218 5.69 -13.56 6.29
CA TYR A 218 4.73 -13.00 7.23
C TYR A 218 5.27 -11.76 7.98
N VAL A 219 6.59 -11.72 8.24
CA VAL A 219 7.24 -10.58 8.91
C VAL A 219 7.29 -9.37 7.98
N GLU A 220 7.56 -9.57 6.69
CA GLU A 220 7.52 -8.51 5.68
C GLU A 220 6.10 -7.98 5.48
N SER A 221 5.09 -8.86 5.43
CA SER A 221 3.68 -8.45 5.35
C SER A 221 3.24 -7.66 6.58
N LEU A 222 3.63 -8.07 7.78
CA LEU A 222 3.35 -7.33 9.02
C LEU A 222 4.05 -5.96 9.02
N TYR A 223 5.30 -5.91 8.60
CA TYR A 223 6.05 -4.67 8.48
C TYR A 223 5.36 -3.71 7.51
N PHE A 224 4.96 -4.20 6.33
CA PHE A 224 4.22 -3.43 5.34
C PHE A 224 2.93 -2.85 5.94
N ILE A 225 2.09 -3.68 6.57
CA ILE A 225 0.84 -3.20 7.17
C ILE A 225 1.08 -2.16 8.26
N PHE A 226 2.12 -2.33 9.06
CA PHE A 226 2.46 -1.39 10.13
C PHE A 226 2.85 -0.01 9.57
N ILE A 227 3.71 0.05 8.54
CA ILE A 227 4.07 1.31 7.90
C ILE A 227 2.86 1.95 7.21
N SER A 228 1.99 1.15 6.58
CA SER A 228 0.76 1.62 5.95
C SER A 228 -0.20 2.27 6.94
N ILE A 229 -0.40 1.64 8.11
CA ILE A 229 -1.31 2.13 9.15
C ILE A 229 -0.73 3.39 9.82
N LEU A 230 0.57 3.43 10.06
CA LEU A 230 1.24 4.61 10.61
C LEU A 230 1.35 5.76 9.60
N THR A 231 0.95 5.54 8.35
CA THR A 231 1.07 6.52 7.27
C THR A 231 2.49 7.07 7.17
N VAL A 232 3.48 6.16 7.19
CA VAL A 232 4.92 6.46 7.12
C VAL A 232 5.40 6.42 5.68
#